data_AF-A0AAQ1BWI7-F1
#
_entry.id   AF-A0AAQ1BWI7-F1
#
_cell.length_a   1.000
_cell.length_b   1.000
_cell.length_c   1.000
_cell.angle_alpha   90.00
_cell.angle_beta   90.00
_cell.angle_gamma   90.00
#
_symmetry.space_group_name_H-M   'P 1'
#
loop_
_entity.id
_entity.type
_entity.pdbx_description
1 polymer ?
#
loop_
_entity_poly.entity_id
_entity_poly.type
_entity_poly.pdbx_seq_one_letter_code
_entity_poly.pdbx_strand_id
1 'polypeptide(L)'
;MPKPDLEIVRAAMFADPGVKAVDDLRWMPAASGLGIQATVTVASSAVDLATVQAVVGQILATQFGVTELHLTFNDPGPAPTQPTRGPIEKR
;
A
#
# COMPACT_ATOMS: atom_id res chain seq x y z
N MET A 1 20.95 -8.51 11.03
CA MET A 1 20.30 -7.20 11.31
C MET A 1 19.05 -7.44 12.14
N PRO A 2 18.76 -6.61 13.15
CA PRO A 2 17.47 -6.65 13.83
C PRO A 2 16.34 -6.31 12.85
N LYS A 3 15.14 -6.86 13.08
CA LYS A 3 13.97 -6.54 12.27
C LYS A 3 13.60 -5.07 12.53
N PRO A 4 13.42 -4.24 11.48
CA PRO A 4 12.98 -2.87 11.66
C PRO A 4 11.54 -2.82 12.20
N ASP A 5 11.19 -1.71 12.84
CA ASP A 5 9.84 -1.50 13.33
C ASP A 5 8.84 -1.48 12.17
N LEU A 6 7.74 -2.23 12.32
CA LEU A 6 6.70 -2.34 11.30
C LEU A 6 6.04 -0.98 11.02
N GLU A 7 6.00 -0.08 11.99
CA GLU A 7 5.48 1.28 11.77
C GLU A 7 6.35 2.10 10.82
N ILE A 8 7.67 1.94 10.87
CA ILE A 8 8.61 2.61 9.96
C ILE A 8 8.48 2.03 8.55
N VAL A 9 8.38 0.70 8.46
CA VAL A 9 8.11 -0.01 7.20
C VAL A 9 6.80 0.49 6.60
N ARG A 10 5.74 0.59 7.41
CA ARG A 10 4.43 1.11 6.98
C ARG A 10 4.56 2.53 6.43
N ALA A 11 5.22 3.42 7.17
CA ALA A 11 5.43 4.80 6.75
C ALA A 11 6.20 4.90 5.41
N ALA A 12 7.19 4.03 5.20
CA ALA A 12 7.92 3.96 3.93
C ALA A 12 7.03 3.51 2.76
N MET A 13 6.12 2.57 2.98
CA MET A 13 5.13 2.16 1.97
C MET A 13 4.15 3.28 1.64
N PHE A 14 3.74 4.07 2.64
CA PHE A 14 2.87 5.24 2.47
C PHE A 14 3.53 6.42 1.75
N ALA A 15 4.86 6.39 1.56
CA ALA A 15 5.53 7.40 0.75
C ALA A 15 5.20 7.27 -0.75
N ASP A 16 4.70 6.10 -1.19
CA ASP A 16 4.23 5.91 -2.56
C ASP A 16 2.84 6.57 -2.75
N PRO A 17 2.66 7.45 -3.75
CA PRO A 17 1.39 8.14 -3.98
C PRO A 17 0.26 7.21 -4.45
N GLY A 18 0.60 6.01 -4.93
CA GLY A 18 -0.36 4.97 -5.30
C GLY A 18 -0.93 4.22 -4.09
N VAL A 19 -0.35 4.38 -2.90
CA VAL A 19 -0.79 3.72 -1.66
C VAL A 19 -1.69 4.65 -0.84
N LYS A 20 -2.91 4.20 -0.55
CA LYS A 20 -3.87 4.91 0.32
C LYS A 20 -3.95 4.34 1.72
N ALA A 21 -3.80 3.03 1.87
CA ALA A 21 -3.73 2.39 3.17
C ALA A 21 -2.85 1.14 3.10
N VAL A 22 -2.25 0.79 4.24
CA VAL A 22 -1.52 -0.46 4.43
C VAL A 22 -2.07 -1.14 5.68
N ASP A 23 -2.61 -2.33 5.51
CA ASP A 23 -3.29 -3.16 6.50
C ASP A 23 -2.62 -4.54 6.57
N ASP A 24 -2.86 -5.30 7.65
CA ASP A 24 -2.28 -6.66 7.86
C ASP A 24 -0.74 -6.73 7.68
N LEU A 25 -0.02 -5.63 7.91
CA LEU A 25 1.43 -5.59 7.76
C LEU A 25 2.10 -6.46 8.83
N ARG A 26 2.83 -7.49 8.37
CA ARG A 26 3.52 -8.43 9.26
C ARG A 26 4.79 -8.99 8.64
N TRP A 27 5.73 -9.35 9.50
CA TRP A 27 6.91 -10.12 9.11
C TRP A 27 6.51 -11.55 8.79
N MET A 28 6.99 -12.08 7.66
CA MET A 28 6.84 -13.48 7.30
C MET A 28 8.21 -14.16 7.21
N PRO A 29 8.28 -15.47 7.48
CA PRO A 29 9.49 -16.24 7.22
C PRO A 29 9.74 -16.29 5.71
N ALA A 30 10.93 -15.84 5.29
CA ALA A 30 11.38 -15.91 3.90
C ALA A 30 12.54 -16.90 3.78
N ALA A 31 12.67 -17.53 2.61
CA ALA A 31 13.70 -18.54 2.35
C ALA A 31 15.14 -17.98 2.50
N SER A 32 15.33 -16.68 2.29
CA SER A 32 16.60 -16.00 2.50
C SER A 32 16.34 -14.54 2.85
N GLY A 33 16.68 -14.12 4.06
CA GLY A 33 16.52 -12.72 4.50
C GLY A 33 15.21 -12.45 5.24
N LEU A 34 14.59 -11.30 4.93
CA LEU A 34 13.36 -10.84 5.56
C LEU A 34 12.21 -10.86 4.56
N GLY A 35 11.09 -11.45 4.96
CA GLY A 35 9.85 -11.43 4.19
C GLY A 35 8.83 -10.50 4.81
N ILE A 36 8.07 -9.79 3.97
CA ILE A 36 6.94 -8.98 4.40
C ILE A 36 5.66 -9.41 3.71
N GLN A 37 4.59 -9.53 4.49
CA GLN A 37 3.24 -9.61 3.99
C GLN A 37 2.48 -8.34 4.39
N ALA A 38 1.72 -7.76 3.45
CA ALA A 38 0.82 -6.66 3.73
C ALA A 38 -0.36 -6.63 2.75
N THR A 39 -1.48 -6.05 3.19
CA THR A 39 -2.59 -5.65 2.32
C THR A 39 -2.45 -4.17 2.02
N VAL A 40 -2.40 -3.80 0.75
CA VAL A 40 -2.25 -2.43 0.28
C VAL A 40 -3.56 -2.01 -0.39
N THR A 41 -4.21 -0.99 0.17
CA THR A 41 -5.33 -0.33 -0.51
C THR A 41 -4.75 0.76 -1.40
N VAL A 42 -4.98 0.68 -2.72
CA VAL A 42 -4.47 1.68 -3.66
C VAL A 42 -5.30 2.97 -3.63
N ALA A 43 -4.70 4.07 -4.06
CA ALA A 43 -5.34 5.39 -4.03
C ALA A 43 -6.49 5.53 -5.03
N SER A 44 -6.41 4.84 -6.16
CA SER A 44 -7.44 4.84 -7.20
C SER A 44 -7.34 3.57 -8.04
N SER A 45 -8.45 3.13 -8.62
CA SER A 45 -8.48 2.03 -9.60
C SER A 45 -7.70 2.32 -10.89
N ALA A 46 -7.30 3.58 -11.11
CA ALA A 46 -6.42 3.97 -12.21
C ALA A 46 -4.93 3.75 -11.92
N VAL A 47 -4.56 3.39 -10.68
CA VAL A 47 -3.17 3.14 -10.30
C VAL A 47 -2.71 1.81 -10.86
N ASP A 48 -1.54 1.78 -11.50
CA ASP A 48 -0.94 0.55 -11.99
C ASP A 48 -0.34 -0.26 -10.83
N LEU A 49 -0.98 -1.41 -10.53
CA LEU A 49 -0.61 -2.26 -9.39
C LEU A 49 0.81 -2.82 -9.52
N ALA A 50 1.25 -3.13 -10.75
CA ALA A 50 2.59 -3.65 -11.00
C ALA A 50 3.66 -2.60 -10.67
N THR A 51 3.39 -1.33 -11.01
CA THR A 51 4.25 -0.19 -10.68
C THR A 51 4.31 0.03 -9.17
N VAL A 52 3.16 0.04 -8.47
CA VAL A 52 3.15 0.17 -7.00
C VAL A 52 3.91 -0.99 -6.35
N GLN A 53 3.68 -2.22 -6.80
CA GLN A 53 4.40 -3.39 -6.27
C GLN A 53 5.91 -3.26 -6.49
N ALA A 54 6.34 -2.80 -7.65
CA ALA A 54 7.76 -2.62 -7.97
C ALA A 54 8.40 -1.51 -7.12
N VAL A 55 7.75 -0.36 -7.00
CA VAL A 55 8.25 0.78 -6.21
C VAL A 55 8.31 0.43 -4.72
N VAL A 56 7.22 -0.12 -4.18
CA VAL A 56 7.17 -0.56 -2.78
C VAL A 56 8.20 -1.65 -2.52
N GLY A 57 8.32 -2.64 -3.41
CA GLY A 57 9.33 -3.70 -3.28
C GLY A 57 10.76 -3.16 -3.31
N GLN A 58 11.05 -2.18 -4.18
CA GLN A 58 12.36 -1.54 -4.24
C GLN A 58 12.67 -0.75 -2.95
N ILE A 59 11.71 0.02 -2.43
CA ILE A 59 11.83 0.75 -1.17
C ILE A 59 12.16 -0.23 -0.04
N LEU A 60 11.40 -1.33 0.06
CA LEU A 60 11.55 -2.31 1.12
C LEU A 60 12.87 -3.10 1.03
N ALA A 61 13.28 -3.47 -0.18
CA ALA A 61 14.55 -4.13 -0.42
C ALA A 61 15.74 -3.21 -0.08
N THR A 62 15.69 -1.96 -0.52
CA THR A 62 16.80 -1.01 -0.36
C THR A 62 16.94 -0.51 1.07
N GLN A 63 15.83 -0.17 1.73
CA GLN A 63 15.87 0.44 3.07
C GLN A 63 15.90 -0.60 4.20
N PHE A 64 15.25 -1.75 4.01
CA PHE A 64 15.05 -2.74 5.07
C PHE A 64 15.64 -4.12 4.75
N GLY A 65 16.20 -4.32 3.55
CA GLY A 65 16.75 -5.62 3.14
C GLY A 65 15.68 -6.70 2.96
N VAL A 66 14.44 -6.30 2.65
CA VAL A 66 13.35 -7.24 2.35
C VAL A 66 13.60 -7.90 1.01
N THR A 67 13.62 -9.22 1.00
CA THR A 67 13.92 -10.04 -0.18
C THR A 67 12.67 -10.72 -0.72
N GLU A 68 11.67 -10.93 0.12
CA GLU A 68 10.41 -11.57 -0.22
C GLU A 68 9.24 -10.66 0.16
N LEU A 69 8.35 -10.42 -0.79
CA LEU A 69 7.26 -9.47 -0.62
C LEU A 69 5.96 -10.08 -1.13
N HIS A 70 4.99 -10.21 -0.23
CA HIS A 70 3.61 -10.56 -0.55
C HIS A 70 2.70 -9.38 -0.29
N LEU A 71 2.35 -8.67 -1.36
CA LEU A 71 1.36 -7.60 -1.32
C LEU A 71 0.03 -8.10 -1.87
N THR A 72 -1.02 -7.97 -1.07
CA THR A 72 -2.40 -8.13 -1.53
C THR A 72 -2.94 -6.74 -1.83
N PHE A 73 -3.38 -6.47 -3.05
CA PHE A 73 -3.95 -5.18 -3.40
C PHE A 73 -5.46 -5.18 -3.25
N ASN A 74 -5.98 -4.24 -2.45
CA ASN A 74 -7.40 -3.92 -2.41
C ASN A 74 -7.67 -2.75 -3.35
N ASP A 75 -8.65 -2.94 -4.23
CA ASP A 75 -9.24 -1.83 -4.97
C ASP A 75 -9.98 -0.90 -3.98
N PRO A 76 -9.79 0.42 -4.05
CA PRO A 76 -10.44 1.37 -3.15
C PRO A 76 -11.97 1.42 -3.31
N GLY A 77 -12.52 0.65 -4.24
CA GLY A 77 -13.90 0.75 -4.69
C GLY A 77 -14.07 1.92 -5.65
N PRO A 78 -15.22 2.00 -6.34
CA PRO A 78 -15.58 3.20 -7.07
C PRO A 78 -15.51 4.38 -6.11
N ALA A 79 -14.83 5.46 -6.54
CA ALA A 79 -14.82 6.70 -5.78
C ALA A 79 -16.27 7.04 -5.41
N PRO A 80 -16.56 7.42 -4.14
CA PRO A 80 -17.91 7.78 -3.77
C PRO A 80 -18.39 8.84 -4.75
N THR A 81 -19.44 8.53 -5.51
CA THR A 81 -20.10 9.50 -6.38
C THR A 81 -20.47 10.65 -5.47
N GLN A 82 -19.75 11.77 -5.60
CA GLN A 82 -20.07 13.00 -4.91
C GLN A 82 -21.57 13.21 -5.07
N PRO A 83 -22.35 13.40 -3.99
CA PRO A 83 -23.76 13.65 -4.16
C PRO A 83 -23.86 14.87 -5.07
N THR A 84 -24.39 14.68 -6.27
CA THR A 84 -24.71 15.78 -7.17
C THR A 84 -25.54 16.72 -6.33
N ARG A 85 -24.95 17.84 -5.92
CA ARG A 85 -25.67 18.91 -5.23
C ARG A 85 -26.62 19.44 -6.30
N GLY A 86 -27.77 18.77 -6.44
CA GLY A 86 -28.86 19.21 -7.27
C GLY A 86 -29.18 20.66 -6.90
N PRO A 87 -29.63 21.49 -7.86
CA PRO A 87 -29.93 22.87 -7.57
C PRO A 87 -30.90 22.92 -6.40
N ILE A 88 -30.47 23.61 -5.34
CA ILE A 88 -31.32 23.95 -4.20
C ILE A 88 -32.38 24.90 -4.75
N GLU A 89 -33.50 24.36 -5.22
CA GLU A 89 -34.69 25.16 -5.50
C GLU A 89 -35.22 25.64 -4.15
N LYS A 90 -34.90 26.89 -3.83
CA LYS A 90 -35.60 27.64 -2.79
C LYS A 90 -37.05 27.80 -3.22
N ARG A 91 -37.99 27.25 -2.46
CA ARG A 91 -39.34 27.80 -2.31
C ARG A 91 -39.74 27.76 -0.84
#